data_AF-A0A8X6WIY8-F1
#
_entry.id   AF-A0A8X6WIY8-F1
#
_cell.length_a   1.000
_cell.length_b   1.000
_cell.length_c   1.000
_cell.angle_alpha   90.00
_cell.angle_beta   90.00
_cell.angle_gamma   90.00
#
_symmetry.space_group_name_H-M   'P 1'
#
loop_
_entity.id
_entity.type
_entity.pdbx_description
1 polymer ?
#
loop_
_entity_poly.entity_id
_entity_poly.type
_entity_poly.pdbx_seq_one_letter_code
_entity_poly.pdbx_strand_id
1 'polypeptide(L)' 'MMKCKRVSYTADFKLNAVEKANEVGNREAARFFNVDKSNIRLWRRNKTNFENCNRRKRVNRRGKPHWPELEAEINKWIL' A
#
# COMPACT_ATOMS: atom_id res chain seq x y z
N MET A 1 -23.54 1.92 10.43
CA MET A 1 -22.27 2.01 9.65
C MET A 1 -22.46 1.16 8.40
N MET A 2 -22.54 1.76 7.20
CA MET A 2 -22.69 0.98 5.96
C MET A 2 -21.53 -0.02 5.86
N LYS A 3 -21.85 -1.29 5.62
CA LYS A 3 -20.85 -2.35 5.44
C LYS A 3 -20.13 -2.10 4.12
N CYS A 4 -19.06 -1.32 4.14
CA CYS A 4 -18.28 -1.02 2.94
C CYS A 4 -17.71 -2.32 2.38
N LYS A 5 -18.02 -2.62 1.11
CA LYS A 5 -17.36 -3.69 0.37
C LYS A 5 -15.85 -3.49 0.46
N ARG A 6 -15.10 -4.58 0.65
CA ARG A 6 -13.64 -4.51 0.76
C ARG A 6 -13.05 -4.04 -0.57
N VAL A 7 -12.38 -2.89 -0.57
CA VAL A 7 -11.72 -2.30 -1.74
C VAL A 7 -10.21 -2.47 -1.65
N SER A 8 -9.56 -2.73 -2.79
CA SER A 8 -8.09 -2.78 -2.88
C SER A 8 -7.53 -1.58 -3.64
N TYR A 9 -6.53 -0.91 -3.07
CA TYR A 9 -5.89 0.28 -3.63
C TYR A 9 -4.48 -0.04 -4.15
N THR A 10 -4.02 0.70 -5.17
CA THR A 10 -2.65 0.65 -5.69
C THR A 10 -1.65 1.24 -4.68
N ALA A 11 -0.35 0.95 -4.83
CA ALA A 11 0.69 1.56 -3.98
C ALA A 11 0.68 3.08 -4.13
N ASP A 12 0.58 3.56 -5.37
CA ASP A 12 0.53 4.98 -5.72
C ASP A 12 -0.60 5.73 -5.00
N PHE A 13 -1.82 5.18 -5.03
CA PHE A 13 -2.95 5.77 -4.33
C PHE A 13 -2.71 5.88 -2.82
N LYS A 14 -2.13 4.83 -2.21
CA LYS A 14 -1.84 4.83 -0.78
C LYS A 14 -0.74 5.83 -0.43
N LEU A 15 0.26 6.02 -1.29
CA LEU A 15 1.31 7.02 -1.11
C LEU A 15 0.75 8.44 -1.17
N ASN A 16 -0.05 8.75 -2.20
CA ASN A 16 -0.71 10.05 -2.32
C ASN A 16 -1.62 10.35 -1.11
N ALA A 17 -2.33 9.33 -0.61
CA ALA A 17 -3.14 9.46 0.58
C ALA A 17 -2.33 9.70 1.86
N VAL A 18 -1.13 9.11 1.96
CA VAL A 18 -0.19 9.33 3.06
C VAL A 18 0.44 10.73 2.99
N GLU A 19 0.84 11.18 1.81
CA GLU A 19 1.37 12.53 1.59
C GLU A 19 0.34 13.58 2.00
N LYS A 20 -0.91 13.43 1.53
CA LYS A 20 -2.00 14.33 1.93
C LYS A 20 -2.25 14.30 3.44
N ALA A 21 -2.18 13.13 4.05
CA ALA A 21 -2.36 12.99 5.49
C ALA A 21 -1.21 13.62 6.31
N ASN A 22 -0.02 13.79 5.73
CA ASN A 22 1.08 14.54 6.33
C ASN A 22 0.83 16.06 6.23
N GLU A 23 0.20 16.54 5.16
CA GLU A 23 -0.16 17.96 4.97
C GLU A 23 -1.33 18.40 5.87
N VAL A 24 -2.48 17.71 5.78
CA VAL A 24 -3.76 18.16 6.38
C VAL A 24 -4.22 17.32 7.57
N GLY A 25 -3.49 16.24 7.87
CA GLY A 25 -3.87 15.28 8.91
C GLY A 25 -4.80 14.16 8.42
N ASN A 26 -4.91 13.10 9.24
CA ASN A 26 -5.55 11.85 8.84
C ASN A 26 -7.06 11.97 8.58
N ARG A 27 -7.75 12.89 9.27
CA ARG A 27 -9.22 13.04 9.17
C ARG A 27 -9.61 13.71 7.85
N GLU A 28 -8.92 14.78 7.49
CA GLU A 28 -9.17 15.51 6.26
C GLU A 28 -8.72 14.72 5.03
N ALA A 29 -7.58 14.02 5.11
CA ALA A 29 -7.17 13.09 4.05
C ALA A 29 -8.18 11.95 3.84
N ALA A 30 -8.71 11.37 4.93
CA ALA A 30 -9.74 10.34 4.84
C ALA A 30 -11.01 10.83 4.13
N ARG A 31 -11.45 12.06 4.42
CA ARG A 31 -12.58 12.71 3.73
C ARG A 31 -12.27 12.96 2.25
N PHE A 32 -11.10 13.53 1.95
CA PHE A 32 -10.68 13.86 0.58
C PHE A 32 -10.65 12.61 -0.32
N PHE A 33 -10.11 11.50 0.17
CA PHE A 33 -10.00 10.25 -0.59
C PHE A 33 -11.22 9.33 -0.44
N ASN A 34 -12.23 9.71 0.35
CA ASN A 34 -13.37 8.88 0.71
C ASN A 34 -12.97 7.48 1.22
N VAL A 35 -11.98 7.44 2.11
CA VAL A 35 -11.48 6.20 2.72
C VAL A 35 -11.57 6.27 4.23
N ASP A 36 -11.69 5.12 4.88
CA ASP A 36 -11.70 5.07 6.34
C ASP A 36 -10.38 5.61 6.93
N LYS A 37 -10.47 6.44 7.98
CA LYS A 37 -9.30 6.99 8.70
C LYS A 37 -8.35 5.90 9.19
N SER A 38 -8.87 4.72 9.52
CA SER A 38 -8.11 3.54 9.92
C SER A 38 -7.15 3.08 8.83
N ASN A 39 -7.58 3.15 7.56
CA ASN A 39 -6.74 2.83 6.41
C ASN A 39 -5.61 3.85 6.27
N ILE A 40 -5.90 5.14 6.36
CA ILE A 40 -4.87 6.20 6.30
C ILE A 40 -3.80 5.97 7.37
N ARG A 41 -4.22 5.71 8.61
CA ARG A 41 -3.30 5.41 9.72
C ARG A 41 -2.48 4.13 9.47
N LEU A 42 -3.10 3.09 8.90
CA LEU A 42 -2.40 1.86 8.53
C LEU A 42 -1.38 2.13 7.40
N TRP A 43 -1.73 2.94 6.41
CA TRP A 43 -0.87 3.23 5.28
C TRP A 43 0.33 4.10 5.69
N ARG A 44 0.14 5.07 6.58
CA ARG A 44 1.26 5.84 7.15
C ARG A 44 2.30 4.95 7.81
N ARG A 45 1.85 3.95 8.58
CA ARG A 45 2.75 2.95 9.20
C ARG A 45 3.50 2.08 8.19
N ASN A 46 2.93 1.86 7.01
CA ASN A 46 3.48 1.01 5.96
C ASN A 46 4.10 1.78 4.78
N LYS A 47 4.37 3.09 4.94
CA LYS A 47 4.84 3.97 3.85
C LYS A 47 6.06 3.40 3.11
N THR A 48 7.08 3.00 3.86
CA THR A 48 8.33 2.42 3.35
C THR A 48 8.09 1.19 2.47
N ASN A 49 7.12 0.35 2.83
CA ASN A 49 6.77 -0.84 2.06
C ASN A 49 6.13 -0.47 0.71
N PHE A 50 5.37 0.63 0.65
CA PHE A 50 4.80 1.11 -0.62
C PHE A 50 5.82 1.80 -1.51
N GLU A 51 6.80 2.50 -0.92
CA GLU A 51 7.91 3.14 -1.66
C GLU A 51 8.81 2.10 -2.34
N ASN A 52 9.08 0.97 -1.67
CA ASN A 52 9.89 -0.13 -2.23
C ASN A 52 9.14 -0.99 -3.25
N CYS A 53 7.82 -0.80 -3.40
CA CYS A 53 7.01 -1.54 -4.34
C CYS A 53 6.79 -0.79 -5.65
N ASN A 54 6.52 -1.52 -6.73
CA ASN A 54 6.05 -0.91 -7.97
C ASN A 54 4.72 -0.15 -7.72
N ARG A 55 4.72 1.15 -8.02
CA ARG A 55 3.60 2.09 -7.79
C ARG A 55 2.26 1.60 -8.34
N ARG A 56 2.27 0.96 -9.51
CA ARG A 56 1.06 0.46 -10.19
C ARG A 56 0.53 -0.83 -9.58
N LYS A 57 1.36 -1.56 -8.81
CA LYS A 57 0.94 -2.81 -8.17
C LYS A 57 0.07 -2.52 -6.96
N ARG A 58 -0.84 -3.46 -6.69
CA ARG A 58 -1.60 -3.50 -5.43
C ARG A 58 -0.79 -4.33 -4.44
N VAL A 59 -0.06 -3.63 -3.59
CA VAL A 59 0.96 -4.17 -2.67
C VAL A 59 0.34 -5.09 -1.62
N ASN A 60 1.10 -6.13 -1.22
CA ASN A 60 0.75 -7.13 -0.19
C ASN A 60 -0.52 -7.93 -0.47
N ARG A 61 -0.82 -8.23 -1.74
CA ARG A 61 -1.92 -9.15 -2.10
C ARG A 61 -1.61 -10.61 -1.82
N ARG A 62 -0.35 -10.98 -1.93
CA ARG A 62 0.17 -12.32 -1.62
C ARG A 62 1.23 -12.18 -0.53
N GLY A 63 1.43 -13.25 0.23
CA GLY A 63 2.50 -13.32 1.23
C GLY A 63 3.88 -13.14 0.60
N LYS A 64 4.89 -12.97 1.44
CA LYS A 64 6.28 -12.98 0.99
C LYS A 64 6.62 -14.36 0.37
N PRO A 65 7.57 -14.43 -0.57
CA PRO A 65 8.14 -15.70 -1.02
C PRO A 65 8.55 -16.58 0.16
N HIS A 66 8.29 -17.87 0.08
CA HIS A 66 8.76 -18.82 1.10
C HIS A 66 10.28 -19.02 1.00
N TRP A 67 10.82 -18.98 -0.22
CA TRP A 67 12.24 -19.16 -0.53
C TRP A 67 12.79 -17.98 -1.33
N PRO A 68 12.95 -16.79 -0.71
CA PRO A 68 13.34 -15.57 -1.44
C PRO A 68 14.72 -15.69 -2.11
N GLU A 69 15.65 -16.40 -1.49
CA GLU A 69 17.00 -16.66 -2.03
C GLU A 69 16.94 -17.51 -3.30
N LEU A 70 16.16 -18.59 -3.28
CA LEU A 70 15.95 -19.46 -4.44
C LEU A 70 15.27 -18.72 -5.60
N GLU A 71 14.25 -17.89 -5.32
CA GLU A 71 13.63 -17.07 -6.36
C GLU A 71 14.64 -16.09 -6.98
N ALA A 72 15.56 -15.51 -6.19
CA ALA A 72 16.60 -14.63 -6.71
C ALA A 72 17.58 -15.37 -7.61
N GLU A 73 18.01 -16.58 -7.23
CA GLU A 73 18.91 -17.42 -8.02
C GLU A 73 18.27 -17.85 -9.34
N ILE A 74 17.01 -18.30 -9.31
CA ILE A 74 16.25 -18.67 -10.52
C ILE A 74 16.09 -17.47 -11.45
N ASN A 75 15.74 -16.29 -10.93
CA ASN A 75 15.60 -15.07 -11.73
C ASN A 75 16.93 -14.69 -12.41
N LYS A 76 18.08 -14.90 -11.74
CA LYS A 76 19.41 -14.66 -12.33
C LYS A 76 19.74 -15.65 -13.45
N TRP A 77 19.25 -16.89 -13.36
CA TRP A 77 19.49 -17.91 -14.40
C TRP A 77 18.66 -17.69 -15.68
N ILE A 78 17.44 -17.15 -15.54
CA ILE A 78 16.54 -16.90 -16.68
C ILE A 78 16.94 -15.64 -17.48
N LEU A 79 17.55 -14.66 -16.81
CA LEU A 79 18.03 -13.40 -17.39
C LEU A 79 19.36 -13.58 -18.12
#